data_AF-A0A2V8SE23-F1
#
_entry.id   AF-A0A2V8SE23-F1
#
_cell.length_a   1.000
_cell.length_b   1.000
_cell.length_c   1.000
_cell.angle_alpha   90.00
_cell.angle_beta   90.00
_cell.angle_gamma   90.00
#
_symmetry.space_group_name_H-M   'P 1'
#
loop_
_entity.id
_entity.type
_entity.pdbx_description
1 polymer ?
#
loop_
_entity_poly.entity_id
_entity_poly.type
_entity_poly.pdbx_seq_one_letter_code
_entity_poly.pdbx_strand_id
1 'polypeptide(L)' 'DLERCAVSDDADFDASFRIDDFRRHCLLEGLDDIALTLRHESEIRHYESARARWRDSHGV' A
#
# COMPACT_ATOMS: atom_id res chain seq x y z
N ASP A 1 -6.00 -8.15 18.26
CA ASP A 1 -6.56 -8.65 16.99
C ASP A 1 -6.89 -7.48 16.09
N LEU A 2 -6.19 -7.35 14.96
CA LEU A 2 -6.41 -6.28 13.99
C LEU A 2 -7.57 -6.58 13.03
N GLU A 3 -7.87 -7.85 12.77
CA GLU A 3 -9.04 -8.23 11.96
C GLU A 3 -10.33 -7.82 12.66
N ARG A 4 -10.39 -7.98 13.98
CA ARG A 4 -11.53 -7.58 14.84
C ARG A 4 -11.46 -6.15 15.39
N CYS A 5 -10.34 -5.44 15.19
CA CYS A 5 -10.05 -4.15 15.82
C CYS A 5 -10.27 -4.19 17.35
N ALA A 6 -9.75 -5.24 18.00
CA ALA A 6 -9.93 -5.49 19.42
C ALA A 6 -8.62 -5.84 20.13
N VAL A 7 -8.54 -5.50 21.42
CA VAL A 7 -7.48 -5.90 22.34
C VAL A 7 -8.13 -6.65 23.49
N SER A 8 -7.57 -7.82 23.84
CA SER A 8 -8.01 -8.63 24.97
C SER A 8 -6.82 -9.14 25.79
N ASP A 9 -7.05 -9.52 27.04
CA ASP A 9 -6.07 -10.18 27.92
C ASP A 9 -6.61 -11.48 28.55
N ASP A 10 -5.80 -12.11 29.39
CA ASP A 10 -6.17 -13.36 30.09
C ASP A 10 -7.02 -13.13 31.36
N ALA A 11 -7.33 -11.87 31.69
CA ALA A 11 -8.07 -11.44 32.88
C ALA A 11 -9.46 -10.88 32.52
N ASP A 12 -10.06 -11.39 31.43
CA ASP A 12 -11.38 -11.00 30.91
C ASP A 12 -11.50 -9.53 30.46
N PHE A 13 -10.39 -8.85 30.18
CA PHE A 13 -10.43 -7.53 29.54
C PHE A 13 -10.70 -7.69 28.03
N ASP A 14 -11.63 -6.89 27.50
CA ASP A 14 -11.89 -6.74 26.07
C ASP A 14 -12.21 -5.28 25.74
N ALA A 15 -11.56 -4.73 24.72
CA ALA A 15 -11.83 -3.38 24.25
C ALA A 15 -11.65 -3.25 22.73
N SER A 16 -12.57 -2.55 22.08
CA SER A 16 -12.45 -2.17 20.67
C SER A 16 -11.62 -0.89 20.50
N PHE A 17 -10.90 -0.80 19.38
CA PHE A 17 -10.25 0.44 18.95
C PHE A 17 -10.70 0.83 17.53
N ARG A 18 -10.42 2.08 17.16
CA ARG A 18 -10.67 2.58 15.80
C ARG A 18 -9.37 2.78 15.06
N ILE A 19 -9.36 2.41 13.80
CA ILE A 19 -8.29 2.65 12.84
C ILE A 19 -8.93 2.98 11.49
N ASP A 20 -8.24 3.77 10.68
CA ASP A 20 -8.63 4.01 9.31
C ASP A 20 -8.56 2.72 8.47
N ASP A 21 -9.54 2.52 7.59
CA ASP A 21 -9.70 1.29 6.81
C ASP A 21 -8.50 1.02 5.90
N PHE A 22 -7.93 2.07 5.29
CA PHE A 22 -6.75 1.94 4.45
C PHE A 22 -5.53 1.52 5.27
N ARG A 23 -5.30 2.14 6.43
CA ARG A 23 -4.21 1.73 7.34
C ARG A 23 -4.37 0.30 7.83
N ARG A 24 -5.59 -0.12 8.18
CA ARG A 24 -5.87 -1.50 8.58
C ARG A 24 -5.56 -2.47 7.45
N HIS A 25 -6.00 -2.17 6.23
CA HIS A 25 -5.70 -2.95 5.04
C HIS A 25 -4.19 -3.08 4.80
N CYS A 26 -3.45 -1.97 4.87
CA CYS A 26 -1.99 -2.00 4.72
C CYS A 26 -1.30 -2.86 5.78
N LEU A 27 -1.74 -2.77 7.04
CA LEU A 27 -1.17 -3.56 8.14
C LEU A 27 -1.51 -5.05 8.02
N LEU A 28 -2.72 -5.40 7.56
CA LEU A 28 -3.14 -6.80 7.36
C LEU A 28 -2.43 -7.45 6.17
N GLU A 29 -2.25 -6.72 5.07
CA GLU A 29 -1.65 -7.23 3.83
C GLU A 29 -0.13 -7.01 3.75
N GLY A 30 0.49 -6.36 4.75
CA GLY A 30 1.92 -6.05 4.76
C GLY A 30 2.36 -5.03 3.71
N LEU A 31 1.50 -4.05 3.39
CA LEU A 31 1.79 -3.02 2.39
C LEU A 31 2.53 -1.84 3.01
N ASP A 32 3.64 -1.47 2.39
CA ASP A 32 4.35 -0.21 2.60
C ASP A 32 4.23 0.70 1.37
N ASP A 33 4.86 1.88 1.42
CA ASP A 33 4.82 2.86 0.33
C ASP A 33 5.38 2.30 -0.99
N ILE A 34 6.38 1.41 -0.92
CA ILE A 34 6.97 0.77 -2.10
C ILE A 34 5.97 -0.24 -2.68
N ALA A 35 5.40 -1.10 -1.85
CA ALA A 35 4.38 -2.08 -2.25
C ALA A 35 3.15 -1.40 -2.84
N LEU A 36 2.72 -0.26 -2.29
CA LEU A 36 1.65 0.56 -2.84
C LEU A 36 2.02 1.14 -4.20
N THR A 37 3.25 1.65 -4.35
CA THR A 37 3.76 2.15 -5.64
C THR A 37 3.79 1.05 -6.70
N LEU A 38 4.25 -0.16 -6.32
CA LEU A 38 4.36 -1.30 -7.23
C LEU A 38 3.00 -1.84 -7.71
N ARG A 39 1.88 -1.48 -7.06
CA ARG A 39 0.54 -1.78 -7.61
C ARG A 39 0.30 -1.12 -8.97
N HIS A 40 1.00 -0.02 -9.25
CA HIS A 40 0.93 0.72 -10.52
C HIS A 40 2.06 0.36 -11.48
N GLU A 41 2.77 -0.74 -11.26
CA GLU A 41 3.95 -1.11 -12.05
C GLU A 41 3.69 -1.12 -13.56
N SER A 42 2.51 -1.58 -14.00
CA SER A 42 2.15 -1.58 -15.43
C SER A 42 1.98 -0.16 -16.01
N GLU A 43 1.35 0.75 -15.27
CA GLU A 43 1.16 2.15 -15.65
C GLU A 43 2.50 2.88 -15.68
N ILE A 44 3.35 2.64 -14.67
CA ILE A 44 4.72 3.15 -14.58
C ILE A 44 5.51 2.71 -15.82
N ARG A 45 5.52 1.41 -16.13
CA ARG A 45 6.22 0.87 -17.32
C ARG A 45 5.72 1.50 -18.63
N HIS A 46 4.40 1.67 -18.78
CA HIS A 46 3.82 2.29 -19.97
C HIS A 46 4.27 3.76 -20.12
N TYR A 47 4.19 4.54 -19.04
CA TYR A 47 4.65 5.93 -19.01
C TYR A 47 6.14 6.04 -19.33
N GLU A 48 6.99 5.22 -18.71
CA GLU A 48 8.43 5.22 -18.93
C GLU A 48 8.81 4.84 -20.36
N SER A 49 8.12 3.87 -20.96
CA SER A 49 8.31 3.46 -22.35
C SER A 49 7.96 4.59 -23.32
N ALA A 50 6.85 5.31 -23.09
CA ALA A 50 6.46 6.46 -23.90
C ALA A 50 7.46 7.62 -23.77
N ARG A 51 8.00 7.84 -22.57
CA ARG A 51 9.00 8.89 -22.30
C ARG A 51 10.37 8.56 -22.88
N ALA A 52 10.80 7.29 -22.87
CA ALA A 52 12.03 6.86 -23.55
C ALA A 52 11.98 7.21 -25.04
N ARG A 53 10.85 6.93 -25.71
CA ARG A 53 10.65 7.33 -27.12
C ARG A 53 10.80 8.84 -27.33
N TRP A 54 10.31 9.68 -26.41
CA TRP A 54 10.47 11.13 -26.51
C TRP A 54 11.94 11.56 -26.35
N ARG A 55 12.66 10.96 -25.41
CA ARG A 55 14.08 11.26 -25.14
C ARG A 55 14.98 10.81 -26.28
N ASP A 56 14.68 9.68 -26.92
CA ASP A 56 15.40 9.21 -28.11
C ASP A 56 15.08 10.07 -29.35
N SER A 57 13.91 10.70 -29.40
CA SER A 57 13.50 11.59 -30.49
C SER A 57 14.02 13.03 -30.36
N HIS A 58 14.46 13.44 -29.15
CA HIS A 58 14.94 14.79 -28.85
C HIS A 58 16.29 14.79 -28.10
N GLY A 59 17.08 13.74 -28.27
CA GLY A 59 18.46 13.66 -27.80
C GLY A 59 19.42 14.38 -28.76
N VAL A 60 20.23 15.25 -28.17
CA VAL A 60 21.45 15.93 -28.65
C VAL A 60 22.34 15.05 -29.53
#